data_AF-A0A1L7NFH6-F1
#
_entry.id   AF-A0A1L7NFH6-F1
#
_cell.length_a   1.000
_cell.length_b   1.000
_cell.length_c   1.000
_cell.angle_alpha   90.00
_cell.angle_beta   90.00
_cell.angle_gamma   90.00
#
_symmetry.space_group_name_H-M   'P 1'
#
loop_
_entity.id
_entity.type
_entity.pdbx_description
1 polymer ?
#
loop_
_entity_poly.entity_id
_entity_poly.type
_entity_poly.pdbx_seq_one_letter_code
_entity_poly.pdbx_strand_id
1 'polypeptide(L)' 'MDPFNTSALKLQKKLLDLRLECDRLRSEGKDQEADRLAGSIAGIEAAIRQLPDSLRPVTLQ' A
#
# COMPACT_ATOMS: atom_id res chain seq x y z
N MET A 1 1.68 23.55 -6.04
CA MET A 1 1.66 22.08 -6.05
C MET A 1 1.91 21.62 -4.63
N ASP A 2 0.89 21.13 -3.93
CA ASP A 2 1.00 20.71 -2.54
C ASP A 2 1.94 19.50 -2.38
N PRO A 3 3.00 19.58 -1.53
CA PRO A 3 3.92 18.47 -1.30
C PRO A 3 3.25 17.22 -0.69
N PHE A 4 2.09 17.42 -0.07
CA PHE A 4 1.24 16.36 0.47
C PHE A 4 0.67 15.47 -0.64
N ASN A 5 0.29 16.06 -1.78
CA ASN A 5 -0.28 15.31 -2.90
C ASN A 5 0.77 14.42 -3.58
N THR A 6 2.01 14.91 -3.70
CA THR A 6 3.13 14.11 -4.24
C THR A 6 3.52 12.96 -3.31
N SER A 7 3.45 13.17 -2.00
CA SER A 7 3.74 12.13 -1.01
C SER A 7 2.66 11.04 -0.99
N ALA A 8 1.38 11.43 -1.08
CA ALA A 8 0.25 10.52 -1.20
C ALA A 8 0.31 9.67 -2.48
N LEU A 9 0.60 10.28 -3.62
CA LEU A 9 0.76 9.58 -4.91
C LEU A 9 1.93 8.59 -4.89
N LYS A 10 3.07 8.96 -4.29
CA LYS A 10 4.22 8.04 -4.12
C LYS A 10 3.85 6.85 -3.24
N LEU A 11 3.06 7.08 -2.19
CA LEU A 11 2.62 6.03 -1.27
C LEU A 11 1.62 5.07 -1.95
N GLN A 12 0.67 5.59 -2.73
CA GLN A 12 -0.24 4.79 -3.55
C GLN A 12 0.53 3.90 -4.53
N LYS A 13 1.49 4.47 -5.27
CA LYS A 13 2.32 3.72 -6.21
C LYS A 13 3.07 2.60 -5.49
N LYS A 14 3.68 2.90 -4.35
CA LYS A 14 4.42 1.92 -3.56
C LYS A 14 3.53 0.80 -3.02
N LEU A 15 2.29 1.12 -2.62
CA LEU A 15 1.31 0.10 -2.22
C LEU A 15 0.89 -0.80 -3.39
N LEU A 16 0.70 -0.22 -4.57
CA LEU A 16 0.39 -0.98 -5.79
C LEU A 16 1.53 -1.94 -6.13
N ASP A 17 2.77 -1.46 -6.10
CA ASP A 17 3.97 -2.28 -6.34
C ASP A 17 4.06 -3.43 -5.33
N LEU A 18 3.81 -3.16 -4.04
CA LEU A 18 3.83 -4.18 -2.98
C LEU A 18 2.72 -5.24 -3.17
N ARG A 19 1.52 -4.86 -3.62
CA ARG A 19 0.44 -5.81 -3.94
C ARG A 19 0.80 -6.71 -5.11
N LEU A 20 1.37 -6.14 -6.17
CA LEU A 20 1.89 -6.89 -7.32
C LEU A 20 2.97 -7.90 -6.89
N GLU A 21 3.86 -7.49 -6.01
CA GLU A 21 4.90 -8.38 -5.49
C GLU A 21 4.31 -9.49 -4.61
N CYS A 22 3.26 -9.18 -3.85
CA CYS A 22 2.51 -10.18 -3.07
C CYS A 22 1.86 -11.25 -3.98
N ASP A 23 1.20 -10.82 -5.06
CA ASP A 23 0.58 -11.72 -6.04
C ASP A 23 1.62 -12.54 -6.80
N ARG A 24 2.78 -11.94 -7.07
CA ARG A 24 3.92 -12.65 -7.66
C ARG A 24 4.46 -13.70 -6.70
N LEU A 25 4.64 -13.39 -5.42
CA LEU A 25 5.11 -14.36 -4.42
C LEU A 25 4.15 -15.54 -4.27
N ARG A 26 2.82 -15.29 -4.29
CA ARG A 26 1.81 -16.37 -4.33
C ARG A 26 1.93 -17.21 -5.59
N SER A 27 2.13 -16.58 -6.75
CA SER A 27 2.32 -17.29 -8.02
C SER A 27 3.61 -18.11 -8.05
N GLU A 28 4.63 -17.70 -7.31
CA GLU A 28 5.89 -18.43 -7.10
C GLU A 28 5.79 -19.53 -6.02
N GLY A 29 4.63 -19.70 -5.37
CA GLY A 29 4.41 -20.68 -4.29
C GLY A 29 5.04 -20.27 -2.94
N LYS A 30 5.41 -19.00 -2.80
CA LYS A 30 6.01 -18.42 -1.58
C LYS A 30 4.93 -17.83 -0.69
N ASP A 31 3.95 -18.66 -0.31
CA ASP A 31 2.76 -18.21 0.42
C ASP A 31 3.10 -17.55 1.76
N GLN A 32 4.13 -18.03 2.47
CA GLN A 32 4.58 -17.42 3.73
C GLN A 32 5.19 -16.02 3.55
N GLU A 33 5.93 -15.79 2.47
CA GLU A 33 6.48 -14.46 2.17
C GLU A 33 5.39 -13.52 1.72
N ALA A 34 4.46 -14.01 0.90
CA ALA A 34 3.27 -13.27 0.50
C ALA A 34 2.42 -12.87 1.73
N ASP A 35 2.16 -13.77 2.66
CA ASP A 35 1.37 -13.44 3.86
C ASP A 35 2.07 -12.44 4.78
N ARG A 36 3.41 -12.52 4.91
CA ARG A 36 4.19 -11.49 5.63
C ARG A 36 4.12 -10.13 4.94
N LEU A 37 4.19 -10.12 3.60
CA LEU A 37 4.10 -8.91 2.80
C LEU A 37 2.69 -8.30 2.89
N ALA A 38 1.66 -9.14 2.79
CA ALA A 38 0.26 -8.75 2.95
C ALA A 38 -0.01 -8.15 4.35
N GLY A 39 0.53 -8.75 5.41
CA GLY A 39 0.44 -8.20 6.76
C GLY A 39 1.09 -6.82 6.89
N SER A 40 2.24 -6.63 6.24
CA SER A 40 2.93 -5.32 6.20
C SER A 40 2.13 -4.29 5.41
N ILE A 41 1.54 -4.67 4.28
CA ILE A 41 0.65 -3.82 3.48
C ILE A 41 -0.57 -3.39 4.30
N ALA A 42 -1.22 -4.34 4.99
CA ALA A 42 -2.39 -4.05 5.83
C ALA A 42 -2.07 -3.07 6.97
N GLY A 43 -0.88 -3.16 7.56
CA GLY A 43 -0.41 -2.19 8.57
C GLY A 43 -0.22 -0.78 7.99
N ILE A 44 0.38 -0.67 6.80
CA ILE A 44 0.54 0.61 6.10
C ILE A 44 -0.82 1.19 5.70
N GLU A 45 -1.74 0.36 5.19
CA GLU A 45 -3.11 0.78 4.84
C GLU A 45 -3.91 1.23 6.05
N ALA A 46 -3.78 0.54 7.19
CA ALA A 46 -4.40 0.95 8.45
C ALA A 46 -3.85 2.29 8.94
N ALA A 47 -2.53 2.50 8.87
CA ALA A 47 -1.91 3.78 9.20
C ALA A 47 -2.39 4.90 8.28
N ILE A 48 -2.60 4.62 6.97
CA ILE A 48 -3.16 5.58 6.03
C ILE A 48 -4.63 5.88 6.30
N ARG A 49 -5.44 4.87 6.67
CA ARG A 49 -6.84 5.07 7.06
C ARG A 49 -6.98 5.94 8.31
N GLN A 50 -6.01 5.88 9.22
CA GLN A 50 -5.95 6.75 10.40
C GLN A 50 -5.49 8.17 10.08
N LEU A 51 -4.96 8.44 8.88
CA LEU A 51 -4.66 9.81 8.47
C LEU A 51 -5.95 10.61 8.22
N PRO A 52 -5.97 11.91 8.58
CA PRO A 52 -7.12 12.78 8.34
C PRO A 52 -7.48 12.84 6.85
N ASP A 53 -8.76 13.04 6.54
CA ASP A 53 -9.32 13.09 5.18
C ASP A 53 -8.53 13.97 4.21
N SER A 54 -7.88 15.04 4.71
CA SER A 54 -7.04 15.94 3.92
C SER A 54 -5.75 15.31 3.36
N LEU A 55 -5.35 14.15 3.87
CA LEU A 55 -4.19 13.36 3.45
C LEU A 55 -4.59 12.01 2.86
N ARG A 56 -5.89 11.70 2.81
CA ARG A 56 -6.37 10.43 2.28
C ARG A 56 -6.14 10.41 0.77
N PRO A 57 -5.32 9.49 0.25
CA PRO A 57 -5.09 9.42 -1.18
C PRO A 57 -6.41 9.05 -1.88
N VAL A 58 -6.83 9.83 -2.89
CA VAL A 58 -8.14 9.73 -3.58
C VAL A 58 -8.43 8.35 -4.22
N THR A 59 -7.46 7.45 -4.25
CA THR A 59 -7.60 6.09 -4.81
C THR A 59 -8.16 5.06 -3.82
N LEU A 60 -8.51 5.47 -2.59
CA LEU A 60 -9.16 4.59 -1.60
C LEU A 60 -10.65 4.96 -1.39
N GLN A 61 -11.31 5.45 -2.45
CA GLN A 61 -12.78 5.53 -2.51
C GLN A 61 -13.38 4.18 -2.89
#